data_AF-A0AAQ3QY12-F1
#
_entry.id   AF-A0AAQ3QY12-F1
#
_cell.length_a   1.000
_cell.length_b   1.000
_cell.length_c   1.000
_cell.angle_alpha   90.00
_cell.angle_beta   90.00
_cell.angle_gamma   90.00
#
_symmetry.space_group_name_H-M   'P 1'
#
loop_
_entity.id
_entity.type
_entity.pdbx_description
1 polymer ?
#
loop_
_entity_poly.entity_id
_entity_poly.type
_entity_poly.pdbx_seq_one_letter_code
_entity_poly.pdbx_strand_id
1 'polypeptide(L)'
;MLTTIGRFSHPLEAQIARARLEAAGIPAFVADEHTINMQWLYSNALGGVRLQVPMVCREDAVALLATDESEALRAEQGSSEFQCLRCGSDQVAWKVDGRRLAFLGILLLNVPLWPIRRRLVCEVCGFRSEVPMPLSE
;
A
#
# COMPACT_ATOMS: atom_id res chain seq x y z
N MET A 1 21.53 4.08 -20.51
CA MET A 1 20.69 5.16 -19.95
C MET A 1 19.57 4.53 -19.14
N LEU A 2 19.27 5.09 -17.96
CA LEU A 2 18.17 4.65 -17.10
C LEU A 2 16.93 5.50 -17.36
N THR A 3 15.75 4.90 -17.24
CA THR A 3 14.46 5.59 -17.37
C THR A 3 13.53 5.20 -16.23
N THR A 4 12.75 6.15 -15.73
CA THR A 4 11.79 5.92 -14.63
C THR A 4 10.52 5.28 -15.18
N ILE A 5 10.14 4.13 -14.62
CA ILE A 5 8.94 3.38 -14.99
C ILE A 5 7.81 3.48 -13.95
N GLY A 6 8.14 3.87 -12.72
CA GLY A 6 7.17 3.99 -11.63
C GLY A 6 7.66 4.89 -10.52
N ARG A 7 6.70 5.40 -9.73
CA ARG A 7 6.95 6.19 -8.52
C ARG A 7 6.11 5.61 -7.39
N PHE A 8 6.74 5.41 -6.24
CA PHE A 8 6.13 4.78 -5.07
C PHE A 8 6.16 5.74 -3.88
N SER A 9 5.11 5.75 -3.07
CA SER A 9 5.06 6.60 -1.89
C SER A 9 5.97 6.08 -0.77
N HIS A 10 6.19 4.76 -0.74
CA HIS A 10 6.99 4.08 0.28
C HIS A 10 8.20 3.34 -0.33
N PRO A 11 9.39 3.43 0.30
CA PRO A 11 10.57 2.65 -0.07
C PRO A 11 10.31 1.15 -0.23
N LEU A 12 9.52 0.58 0.68
CA LEU A 12 9.20 -0.85 0.68
C LEU A 12 8.50 -1.28 -0.62
N GLU A 13 7.52 -0.52 -1.09
CA GLU A 13 6.78 -0.83 -2.32
C GLU A 13 7.72 -0.82 -3.54
N ALA A 14 8.62 0.17 -3.61
CA ALA A 14 9.62 0.24 -4.67
C ALA A 14 10.58 -0.95 -4.65
N GLN A 15 10.98 -1.40 -3.47
CA GLN A 15 11.85 -2.58 -3.29
C GLN A 15 11.15 -3.88 -3.70
N ILE A 16 9.87 -4.04 -3.38
CA ILE A 16 9.07 -5.19 -3.84
C ILE A 16 8.99 -5.21 -5.37
N ALA A 17 8.70 -4.06 -5.99
CA ALA A 17 8.66 -3.95 -7.44
C ALA A 17 10.05 -4.22 -8.08
N ARG A 18 11.14 -3.74 -7.45
CA ARG A 18 12.52 -4.07 -7.87
C ARG A 18 12.76 -5.57 -7.83
N ALA A 19 12.44 -6.23 -6.72
CA ALA A 19 12.64 -7.66 -6.56
C ALA A 19 11.87 -8.48 -7.61
N ARG A 20 10.64 -8.05 -7.96
CA ARG A 20 9.84 -8.68 -9.03
C ARG A 20 10.51 -8.57 -10.41
N LEU A 21 11.06 -7.39 -10.73
CA LEU A 21 11.81 -7.18 -11.98
C LEU A 21 13.10 -8.00 -12.01
N GLU A 22 13.86 -8.01 -10.91
CA GLU A 22 15.12 -8.75 -10.78
C GLU A 22 14.89 -10.27 -10.90
N ALA A 23 13.79 -10.79 -10.35
CA ALA A 23 13.39 -12.20 -10.48
C ALA A 23 13.10 -12.60 -11.94
N ALA A 24 12.65 -11.65 -12.77
CA ALA A 24 12.47 -11.84 -14.20
C ALA A 24 13.74 -11.56 -15.03
N GLY A 25 14.87 -11.30 -14.38
CA GLY A 25 16.14 -10.98 -15.04
C GLY A 25 16.25 -9.54 -15.56
N ILE A 26 15.33 -8.65 -15.18
CA ILE A 26 15.35 -7.25 -15.58
C ILE A 26 16.11 -6.43 -14.53
N PRO A 27 17.24 -5.81 -14.85
CA PRO A 27 17.97 -4.96 -13.91
C PRO A 27 17.13 -3.72 -13.55
N ALA A 28 16.93 -3.49 -12.26
CA ALA A 28 16.14 -2.38 -11.74
C ALA A 28 16.89 -1.63 -10.63
N PHE A 29 16.70 -0.31 -10.59
CA PHE A 29 17.36 0.59 -9.67
C PHE A 29 16.33 1.46 -8.97
N VAL A 30 16.49 1.65 -7.66
CA VAL A 30 15.60 2.48 -6.85
C VAL A 30 16.34 3.76 -6.50
N ALA A 31 15.84 4.90 -6.98
CA ALA A 31 16.41 6.21 -6.70
C ALA A 31 15.62 6.93 -5.59
N ASP A 32 16.31 7.82 -4.86
CA ASP A 32 15.79 8.67 -3.77
C ASP A 32 15.32 7.91 -2.52
N GLU A 33 15.58 6.61 -2.45
CA GLU A 33 15.17 5.75 -1.34
C GLU A 33 15.71 6.22 0.00
N HIS A 34 17.02 6.45 0.10
CA HIS A 34 17.68 6.77 1.36
C HIS A 34 17.26 8.13 1.89
N THR A 35 17.08 9.11 1.00
CA THR A 35 16.61 10.45 1.36
C THR A 35 15.18 10.42 1.90
N ILE A 36 14.29 9.67 1.23
CA ILE A 36 12.88 9.53 1.68
C ILE A 36 12.80 8.69 2.96
N ASN A 37 13.67 7.70 3.13
CA ASN A 37 13.72 6.89 4.35
C ASN A 37 14.15 7.73 5.57
N MET A 38 15.20 8.55 5.42
CA MET A 38 15.66 9.44 6.50
C MET A 38 14.65 10.53 6.83
N GLN A 39 13.99 11.11 5.82
CA GLN A 39 13.05 12.21 6.02
C GLN A 39 11.78 11.99 5.20
N TRP A 40 10.83 11.25 5.77
CA TRP A 40 9.57 10.86 5.12
C TRP A 40 8.77 12.04 4.55
N LEU A 41 8.89 13.22 5.18
CA LEU A 41 8.19 14.44 4.76
C LEU A 41 8.59 14.89 3.34
N TYR A 42 9.79 14.52 2.87
CA TYR A 42 10.25 14.82 1.51
C TYR A 42 9.64 13.91 0.43
N SER A 43 8.93 12.83 0.78
CA SER A 43 8.26 11.97 -0.21
C SER A 43 7.31 12.77 -1.11
N ASN A 44 6.56 13.71 -0.53
CA ASN A 44 5.64 14.58 -1.29
C ASN A 44 6.38 15.60 -2.18
N ALA A 45 7.51 16.14 -1.72
CA ALA A 45 8.27 17.15 -2.46
C ALA A 45 9.08 16.53 -3.62
N LEU A 46 9.61 15.32 -3.43
CA LEU A 46 10.40 14.59 -4.42
C LEU A 46 9.52 13.79 -5.40
N GLY A 47 8.23 13.67 -5.11
CA GLY A 47 7.29 12.90 -5.93
C GLY A 47 7.41 11.40 -5.74
N GLY A 48 7.91 10.95 -4.58
CA GLY A 48 8.08 9.55 -4.21
C GLY A 48 9.42 8.93 -4.63
N VAL A 49 9.58 7.66 -4.28
CA VAL A 49 10.72 6.81 -4.61
C VAL A 49 10.62 6.37 -6.06
N ARG A 50 11.65 6.61 -6.88
CA ARG A 50 11.62 6.33 -8.32
C ARG A 50 12.19 4.95 -8.62
N LEU A 51 11.45 4.13 -9.36
CA LEU A 51 11.94 2.86 -9.90
C LEU A 51 12.40 3.06 -11.34
N GLN A 52 13.64 2.67 -11.63
CA GLN A 52 14.31 2.90 -12.90
C GLN A 52 14.85 1.60 -13.49
N VAL A 53 14.81 1.48 -14.81
CA VAL A 53 15.37 0.35 -15.57
C VAL A 53 16.18 0.87 -16.77
N PRO A 54 17.09 0.08 -17.35
CA PRO A 54 17.68 0.40 -18.64
C PRO A 54 16.61 0.62 -19.70
N MET A 55 16.81 1.62 -20.55
CA MET A 55 15.81 2.02 -21.56
C MET A 55 15.37 0.85 -22.46
N VAL A 56 16.30 -0.08 -22.76
CA VAL A 56 16.05 -1.28 -23.56
C VAL A 56 15.01 -2.21 -22.92
N CYS A 57 14.93 -2.26 -21.59
CA CYS A 57 14.02 -3.13 -20.85
C CYS A 57 12.73 -2.42 -20.42
N ARG A 58 12.50 -1.17 -20.88
CA ARG A 58 11.39 -0.33 -20.40
C ARG A 58 10.04 -0.99 -20.65
N GLU A 59 9.81 -1.48 -21.86
CA GLU A 59 8.51 -2.02 -22.27
C GLU A 59 8.20 -3.32 -21.51
N ASP A 60 9.17 -4.25 -21.46
CA ASP A 60 9.05 -5.50 -20.71
C ASP A 60 8.80 -5.25 -19.22
N ALA A 61 9.51 -4.30 -18.62
CA ALA A 61 9.35 -3.97 -17.20
C ALA A 61 7.97 -3.40 -16.89
N VAL A 62 7.45 -2.53 -17.76
CA VAL A 62 6.10 -1.96 -17.60
C VAL A 62 5.04 -3.04 -17.77
N ALA A 63 5.19 -3.91 -18.77
CA ALA A 63 4.26 -5.02 -19.00
C ALA A 63 4.24 -5.99 -17.80
N LEU A 64 5.42 -6.35 -17.27
CA LEU A 64 5.52 -7.25 -16.12
C LEU A 64 4.89 -6.67 -14.86
N LEU A 65 5.10 -5.37 -14.59
CA LEU A 65 4.49 -4.71 -13.42
C LEU A 65 2.98 -4.51 -13.55
N ALA A 66 2.44 -4.47 -14.78
CA ALA A 66 1.02 -4.33 -15.03
C ALA A 66 0.23 -5.64 -14.85
N THR A 67 0.90 -6.79 -14.76
CA THR A 67 0.25 -8.08 -14.54
C THR A 67 -0.43 -8.14 -13.17
N ASP A 68 -1.76 -8.28 -13.17
CA ASP A 68 -2.59 -8.47 -11.98
C ASP A 68 -2.57 -9.95 -11.55
N GLU A 69 -1.87 -10.23 -10.45
CA GLU A 69 -1.78 -11.56 -9.86
C GLU A 69 -2.74 -11.73 -8.67
N SER A 70 -3.68 -10.80 -8.48
CA SER A 70 -4.59 -10.82 -7.32
C SER A 70 -5.45 -12.08 -7.27
N GLU A 71 -5.84 -12.66 -8.41
CA GLU A 71 -6.61 -13.90 -8.46
C GLU A 71 -5.78 -15.12 -8.05
N ALA A 72 -4.54 -15.23 -8.55
CA ALA A 72 -3.63 -16.31 -8.17
C ALA A 72 -3.33 -16.28 -6.67
N LEU A 73 -3.09 -15.08 -6.12
CA LEU A 73 -2.87 -14.89 -4.69
C LEU A 73 -4.11 -15.24 -3.85
N ARG A 74 -5.32 -14.89 -4.31
CA ARG A 74 -6.58 -15.28 -3.64
C ARG A 74 -6.77 -16.80 -3.61
N ALA A 75 -6.37 -17.50 -4.67
CA ALA A 75 -6.46 -18.96 -4.73
C ALA A 75 -5.49 -19.64 -3.74
N GLU A 76 -4.28 -19.08 -3.56
CA GLU A 76 -3.27 -19.62 -2.65
C GLU A 76 -3.51 -19.25 -1.18
N GLN A 77 -3.93 -18.01 -0.89
CA GLN A 77 -4.07 -17.50 0.49
C GLN A 77 -5.49 -17.66 1.07
N GLY A 78 -6.47 -18.05 0.25
CA GLY A 78 -7.88 -18.09 0.64
C GLY A 78 -8.52 -16.69 0.71
N SER A 79 -9.84 -16.62 0.60
CA SER A 79 -10.59 -15.38 0.83
C SER A 79 -10.46 -14.95 2.29
N SER A 80 -10.54 -13.64 2.56
CA SER A 80 -10.40 -13.06 3.91
C SER A 80 -11.16 -13.86 4.98
N GLU A 81 -10.49 -14.13 6.11
CA GLU A 81 -11.00 -14.88 7.28
C GLU A 81 -12.18 -14.19 8.01
N PHE A 82 -12.82 -13.19 7.39
CA PHE A 82 -13.83 -12.35 8.02
C PHE A 82 -14.98 -12.12 7.06
N GLN A 83 -16.21 -12.41 7.51
CA GLN A 83 -17.44 -12.07 6.80
C GLN A 83 -18.22 -11.03 7.60
N CYS A 84 -18.97 -10.18 6.89
CA CYS A 84 -19.84 -9.22 7.54
C CYS A 84 -21.09 -9.92 8.13
N LEU A 85 -21.28 -9.92 9.46
CA LEU A 85 -22.47 -10.50 10.10
C LEU A 85 -23.82 -9.90 9.66
N ARG A 86 -23.82 -8.72 9.02
CA ARG A 86 -25.05 -8.07 8.54
C ARG A 86 -25.44 -8.50 7.12
N CYS A 87 -24.48 -8.81 6.26
CA CYS A 87 -24.74 -9.06 4.83
C CYS A 87 -23.99 -10.25 4.22
N GLY A 88 -23.13 -10.92 4.99
CA GLY A 88 -22.34 -12.06 4.55
C GLY A 88 -21.17 -11.74 3.62
N SER A 89 -20.94 -10.48 3.23
CA SER A 89 -19.86 -10.13 2.32
C SER A 89 -18.48 -10.33 2.96
N ASP A 90 -17.52 -10.77 2.16
CA ASP A 90 -16.08 -10.81 2.45
C ASP A 90 -15.37 -9.45 2.22
N GLN A 91 -16.06 -8.49 1.58
CA GLN A 91 -15.54 -7.13 1.32
C GLN A 91 -15.59 -6.24 2.57
N VAL A 92 -14.69 -6.51 3.51
CA VAL A 92 -14.52 -5.73 4.74
C VAL A 92 -13.13 -5.09 4.78
N ALA A 93 -13.07 -3.78 5.09
CA ALA A 93 -11.82 -3.01 5.11
C ALA A 93 -11.61 -2.28 6.44
N TRP A 94 -10.36 -2.18 6.88
CA TRP A 94 -9.98 -1.38 8.04
C TRP A 94 -9.96 0.11 7.67
N LYS A 95 -10.77 0.93 8.36
CA LYS A 95 -10.77 2.39 8.24
C LYS A 95 -10.34 3.04 9.55
N VAL A 96 -9.58 4.12 9.42
CA VAL A 96 -9.07 4.91 10.56
C VAL A 96 -9.88 6.19 10.69
N ASP A 97 -10.60 6.34 11.79
CA ASP A 97 -11.35 7.56 12.10
C ASP A 97 -10.46 8.56 12.87
N GLY A 98 -10.73 9.86 12.70
CA GLY A 98 -10.05 10.93 13.46
C GLY A 98 -8.69 11.39 12.88
N ARG A 99 -8.26 10.85 11.73
CA ARG A 99 -6.95 11.17 11.12
C ARG A 99 -6.71 12.67 10.89
N ARG A 100 -7.76 13.42 10.52
CA ARG A 100 -7.66 14.88 10.27
C ARG A 100 -7.40 15.69 11.54
N LEU A 101 -8.10 15.38 12.62
CA LEU A 101 -7.92 16.05 13.92
C LEU A 101 -6.57 15.68 14.54
N ALA A 102 -6.15 14.41 14.42
CA ALA A 102 -4.82 13.99 14.84
C ALA A 102 -3.71 14.74 14.08
N PHE A 103 -3.85 14.91 12.77
CA PHE A 103 -2.90 15.67 11.94
C PHE A 103 -2.83 17.15 12.36
N LEU A 104 -3.98 17.79 12.61
CA LEU A 104 -4.02 19.17 13.10
C LEU A 104 -3.39 19.32 14.49
N GLY A 105 -3.62 18.37 15.40
CA GLY A 105 -3.00 18.36 16.72
C GLY A 105 -1.48 18.22 16.67
N ILE A 106 -0.97 17.34 15.81
CA ILE A 106 0.48 17.19 15.58
C ILE A 106 1.07 18.47 15.00
N LEU A 107 0.40 19.10 14.02
CA LEU A 107 0.92 20.30 13.37
C LEU A 107 0.94 21.52 14.30
N LEU A 108 -0.11 21.71 15.12
CA LEU A 108 -0.27 22.91 15.96
C LEU A 108 0.35 22.78 17.35
N LEU A 109 0.23 21.60 17.97
CA LEU A 109 0.59 21.40 19.37
C LEU A 109 1.81 20.47 19.54
N ASN A 110 2.24 19.78 18.47
CA ASN A 110 3.32 18.79 18.49
C ASN A 110 3.08 17.65 19.49
N VAL A 111 1.82 17.34 19.82
CA VAL A 111 1.48 16.26 20.75
C VAL A 111 0.47 15.29 20.14
N PRO A 112 0.75 13.97 20.10
CA PRO A 112 -0.13 12.96 19.50
C PRO A 112 -1.23 12.49 20.48
N LEU A 113 -2.00 13.42 21.08
CA LEU A 113 -2.89 13.11 22.22
C LEU A 113 -4.33 12.68 21.84
N TRP A 114 -4.71 12.65 20.56
CA TRP A 114 -6.08 12.32 20.18
C TRP A 114 -6.29 10.82 19.90
N PRO A 115 -7.39 10.20 20.38
CA PRO A 115 -7.64 8.78 20.17
C PRO A 115 -7.94 8.47 18.70
N ILE A 116 -6.95 7.92 18.01
CA ILE A 116 -7.09 7.33 16.68
C ILE A 116 -7.77 5.96 16.85
N ARG A 117 -9.01 5.81 16.40
CA ARG A 117 -9.72 4.52 16.45
C ARG A 117 -9.68 3.84 15.09
N ARG A 118 -9.29 2.56 15.09
CA ARG A 118 -9.40 1.68 13.94
C ARG A 118 -10.75 0.98 14.01
N ARG A 119 -11.54 1.06 12.94
CA ARG A 119 -12.83 0.38 12.83
C ARG A 119 -12.86 -0.45 11.55
N LEU A 120 -13.44 -1.63 11.63
CA LEU A 120 -13.73 -2.44 10.45
C LEU A 120 -15.01 -1.89 9.80
N VAL A 121 -15.01 -1.68 8.49
CA VAL A 121 -16.16 -1.18 7.74
C VAL A 121 -16.42 -2.08 6.53
N CYS A 122 -17.65 -2.59 6.43
CA CYS A 122 -18.08 -3.32 5.23
C CYS A 122 -18.33 -2.35 4.08
N GLU A 123 -17.78 -2.63 2.90
CA GLU A 123 -17.94 -1.77 1.72
C GLU A 123 -19.33 -1.92 1.06
N VAL A 124 -19.98 -3.07 1.25
CA VAL A 124 -21.30 -3.37 0.68
C VAL A 124 -22.44 -2.76 1.51
N CYS A 125 -22.44 -2.98 2.83
CA CYS A 125 -23.57 -2.57 3.70
C CYS A 125 -23.26 -1.41 4.65
N GLY A 126 -21.99 -0.96 4.73
CA GLY A 126 -21.59 0.15 5.60
C GLY A 126 -21.57 -0.16 7.10
N PHE A 127 -21.77 -1.42 7.51
CA PHE A 127 -21.70 -1.83 8.92
C PHE A 127 -20.30 -1.57 9.50
N ARG A 128 -20.24 -1.10 10.76
CA ARG A 128 -18.99 -0.75 11.45
C ARG A 128 -18.84 -1.56 12.74
N SER A 129 -17.69 -2.20 12.92
CA SER A 129 -17.34 -2.90 14.17
C SER A 129 -15.96 -2.49 14.69
N GLU A 130 -15.74 -2.62 16.01
CA GLU A 130 -14.43 -2.42 16.64
C GLU A 130 -13.63 -3.73 16.79
N VAL A 131 -14.30 -4.89 16.67
CA VAL A 131 -13.71 -6.23 16.84
C VAL A 131 -13.73 -6.98 15.49
N PRO A 132 -12.66 -7.69 15.11
CA PRO A 132 -12.68 -8.62 13.99
C PRO A 132 -13.74 -9.70 14.21
N MET A 133 -14.56 -9.98 13.19
CA MET A 133 -15.71 -10.89 13.27
C MET A 133 -15.30 -12.30 12.84
N PRO A 134 -15.18 -13.28 13.76
CA PRO A 134 -14.74 -14.63 13.39
C PRO A 134 -15.71 -15.25 12.37
N LEU A 135 -15.18 -16.09 11.48
CA LEU A 135 -15.99 -16.96 10.63
C LEU A 135 -16.95 -17.74 11.53
N SER A 136 -18.26 -17.60 11.29
CA SER A 136 -19.21 -18.55 11.84
C SER A 136 -18.98 -19.87 11.11
N GLU A 137 -18.43 -20.85 11.83
CA GLU A 137 -18.37 -22.26 11.41
C GLU A 137 -19.75 -22.78 10.98
#